data_AF-E8U3V4-F1
#
_entry.id   AF-E8U3V4-F1
#
_cell.length_a   1.000
_cell.length_b   1.000
_cell.length_c   1.000
_cell.angle_alpha   90.00
_cell.angle_beta   90.00
_cell.angle_gamma   90.00
#
_symmetry.space_group_name_H-M   'P 1'
#
loop_
_entity.id
_entity.type
_entity.pdbx_description
1 polymer ?
#
loop_
_entity_poly.entity_id
_entity_poly.type
_entity_poly.pdbx_seq_one_letter_code
_entity_poly.pdbx_strand_id
1 'polypeptide(L)'
;MSGNQFPESDSKRKLRLEHLRTFSSFSTEIGNKLVYFGFPSAEMKDVIVWQGLLKRVVAIERDRDIATSIAMTAESIGLRDKTVIIRRDLLEVSEWLSLDPSHRSAAISSLTPSLQSNINLISKDHFDIIYLDMYGGFVYLDDQGNSSNVNILNNLLRYQEQFRKPFYILVTYNLRDTGAGEYRRFVADTLSQLADNQNIKPDNLEKVKSFYQSEENDTIPASLRRIRFSLPIFLMNSARHSYEISEFKSWYYVSSNHFFHASLRFTPRDRRSPLGSTWPHLDEIRLLINEPIIKLSTENGTTVEHIIETPTL
;
A
#
# COMPACT_ATOMS: atom_id res chain seq x y z
N MET A 1 -15.63 26.77 4.14
CA MET A 1 -14.86 25.52 3.97
C MET A 1 -14.49 25.03 5.36
N SER A 2 -15.00 23.87 5.78
CA SER A 2 -14.50 23.20 6.99
C SER A 2 -13.00 22.95 6.80
N GLY A 3 -12.19 23.29 7.81
CA GLY A 3 -10.76 23.02 7.75
C GLY A 3 -10.49 21.52 7.54
N ASN A 4 -9.39 21.19 6.87
CA ASN A 4 -8.95 19.81 6.67
C ASN A 4 -8.88 19.09 8.04
N GLN A 5 -9.62 17.99 8.19
CA GLN A 5 -9.69 17.23 9.44
C GLN A 5 -8.35 16.57 9.81
N PHE A 6 -7.44 16.43 8.84
CA PHE A 6 -6.11 15.85 9.03
C PHE A 6 -5.05 16.84 8.56
N PRO A 7 -4.66 17.81 9.42
CA PRO A 7 -3.67 18.82 9.04
C PRO A 7 -2.34 18.16 8.68
N GLU A 8 -1.54 18.92 7.93
CA GLU A 8 -0.16 18.53 7.64
C GLU A 8 0.62 18.32 8.94
N SER A 9 1.33 17.19 9.04
CA SER A 9 2.30 16.96 10.11
C SER A 9 3.71 16.87 9.56
N ASP A 10 4.70 17.23 10.36
CA ASP A 10 6.11 17.13 9.94
C ASP A 10 6.51 15.69 9.60
N SER A 11 5.90 14.69 10.24
CA SER A 11 6.10 13.28 9.90
C SER A 11 5.62 12.97 8.48
N LYS A 12 4.43 13.44 8.08
CA LYS A 12 3.91 13.25 6.71
C LYS A 12 4.76 13.99 5.69
N ARG A 13 5.20 15.22 6.00
CA ARG A 13 6.14 15.97 5.17
C ARG A 13 7.44 15.20 4.96
N LYS A 14 8.03 14.66 6.03
CA LYS A 14 9.26 13.86 5.97
C LYS A 14 9.07 12.62 5.08
N LEU A 15 7.98 11.88 5.26
CA LEU A 15 7.67 10.70 4.43
C LEU A 15 7.60 11.04 2.93
N ARG A 16 6.96 12.15 2.55
CA ARG A 16 6.90 12.58 1.15
C ARG A 16 8.26 12.89 0.56
N LEU A 17 9.15 13.49 1.34
CA LEU A 17 10.51 13.81 0.92
C LEU A 17 11.36 12.54 0.77
N GLU A 18 11.19 11.56 1.65
CA GLU A 18 11.83 10.25 1.48
C GLU A 18 11.32 9.54 0.23
N HIS A 19 10.00 9.52 -0.01
CA HIS A 19 9.45 8.97 -1.25
C HIS A 19 9.91 9.72 -2.49
N LEU A 20 10.08 11.04 -2.45
CA LEU A 20 10.59 11.81 -3.58
C LEU A 20 11.98 11.30 -4.01
N ARG A 21 12.87 10.98 -3.05
CA ARG A 21 14.20 10.40 -3.36
C ARG A 21 14.09 9.01 -3.99
N THR A 22 13.26 8.14 -3.40
CA THR A 22 13.00 6.79 -3.93
C THR A 22 12.42 6.86 -5.35
N PHE A 23 11.39 7.68 -5.55
CA PHE A 23 10.71 7.80 -6.84
C PHE A 23 11.54 8.51 -7.90
N SER A 24 12.44 9.43 -7.52
CA SER A 24 13.39 10.02 -8.46
C SER A 24 14.35 8.96 -9.01
N SER A 25 14.88 8.11 -8.13
CA SER A 25 15.75 6.99 -8.51
C SER A 25 15.00 6.00 -9.40
N PHE A 26 13.78 5.63 -8.99
CA PHE A 26 12.92 4.73 -9.75
C PHE A 26 12.53 5.28 -11.13
N SER A 27 12.17 6.56 -11.23
CA SER A 27 11.86 7.23 -12.50
C SER A 27 13.04 7.23 -13.46
N THR A 28 14.26 7.40 -12.93
CA THR A 28 15.50 7.31 -13.71
C THR A 28 15.75 5.87 -14.17
N GLU A 29 15.56 4.88 -13.28
CA GLU A 29 15.70 3.46 -13.60
C GLU A 29 14.78 3.03 -14.75
N ILE A 30 13.49 3.39 -14.69
CA ILE A 30 12.53 3.02 -15.75
C ILE A 30 12.61 3.93 -16.99
N GLY A 31 13.43 4.98 -16.95
CA GLY A 31 13.62 5.94 -18.05
C GLY A 31 12.36 6.73 -18.43
N ASN A 32 11.41 6.92 -17.50
CA ASN A 32 10.15 7.58 -17.79
C ASN A 32 9.58 8.29 -16.55
N LYS A 33 8.68 9.25 -16.79
CA LYS A 33 7.82 9.82 -15.76
C LYS A 33 6.76 8.82 -15.29
N LEU A 34 6.36 8.99 -14.03
CA LEU A 34 5.56 8.04 -13.27
C LEU A 34 4.05 8.30 -13.40
N VAL A 35 3.24 7.24 -13.41
CA VAL A 35 1.79 7.28 -13.19
C VAL A 35 1.50 7.04 -11.72
N TYR A 36 0.82 8.00 -11.10
CA TYR A 36 0.29 7.86 -9.74
C TYR A 36 -1.17 7.38 -9.80
N PHE A 37 -1.54 6.44 -8.93
CA PHE A 37 -2.91 6.00 -8.67
C PHE A 37 -3.17 6.00 -7.15
N GLY A 38 -4.22 6.67 -6.67
CA GLY A 38 -4.52 6.64 -5.23
C GLY A 38 -5.46 7.72 -4.71
N PHE A 39 -5.31 8.03 -3.42
CA PHE A 39 -6.13 9.00 -2.66
C PHE A 39 -5.34 10.27 -2.34
N PRO A 40 -5.12 11.18 -3.31
CA PRO A 40 -4.58 12.47 -2.93
C PRO A 40 -5.61 13.18 -2.06
N SER A 41 -5.16 13.83 -0.99
CA SER A 41 -6.02 14.77 -0.25
C SER A 41 -6.50 15.90 -1.17
N ALA A 42 -7.51 16.66 -0.75
CA ALA A 42 -7.99 17.86 -1.45
C ALA A 42 -6.86 18.82 -1.85
N GLU A 43 -5.83 18.92 -1.01
CA GLU A 43 -4.66 19.79 -1.19
C GLU A 43 -3.55 19.13 -2.02
N MET A 44 -3.71 17.85 -2.37
CA MET A 44 -2.80 17.07 -3.22
C MET A 44 -1.32 17.13 -2.80
N LYS A 45 -1.03 17.26 -1.50
CA LYS A 45 0.33 17.55 -1.00
C LYS A 45 1.38 16.52 -1.46
N ASP A 46 1.04 15.24 -1.50
CA ASP A 46 1.90 14.18 -2.05
C ASP A 46 2.25 14.45 -3.52
N VAL A 47 1.23 14.72 -4.33
CA VAL A 47 1.36 15.02 -5.77
C VAL A 47 2.16 16.29 -5.99
N ILE A 48 1.96 17.34 -5.19
CA ILE A 48 2.74 18.59 -5.29
C ILE A 48 4.22 18.33 -5.09
N VAL A 49 4.59 17.54 -4.07
CA VAL A 49 6.00 17.19 -3.81
C VAL A 49 6.59 16.40 -4.96
N TRP A 50 5.82 15.51 -5.59
CA TRP A 50 6.30 14.61 -6.65
C TRP A 50 6.07 15.10 -8.08
N GLN A 51 5.44 16.25 -8.29
CA GLN A 51 4.90 16.69 -9.59
C GLN A 51 5.93 16.70 -10.74
N GLY A 52 7.21 16.95 -10.44
CA GLY A 52 8.29 16.92 -11.42
C GLY A 52 8.46 15.54 -12.07
N LEU A 53 8.17 14.48 -11.32
CA LEU A 53 8.31 13.09 -11.70
C LEU A 53 7.05 12.52 -12.38
N LEU A 54 5.88 13.16 -12.22
CA LEU A 54 4.60 12.59 -12.63
C LEU A 54 4.22 12.96 -14.07
N LYS A 55 3.81 11.94 -14.86
CA LYS A 55 3.16 12.15 -16.17
C LYS A 55 1.64 12.16 -16.06
N ARG A 56 1.07 11.38 -15.14
CA ARG A 56 -0.37 11.27 -14.91
C ARG A 56 -0.66 11.05 -13.43
N VAL A 57 -1.77 11.61 -12.97
CA VAL A 57 -2.34 11.43 -11.64
C VAL A 57 -3.74 10.85 -11.81
N VAL A 58 -3.98 9.65 -11.28
CA VAL A 58 -5.30 9.04 -11.17
C VAL A 58 -5.75 9.15 -9.72
N ALA A 59 -6.70 10.04 -9.46
CA ALA A 59 -7.25 10.29 -8.14
C ALA A 59 -8.59 9.59 -7.98
N ILE A 60 -8.73 8.76 -6.95
CA ILE A 60 -9.98 8.11 -6.57
C ILE A 60 -10.59 8.88 -5.41
N GLU A 61 -11.82 9.37 -5.54
CA GLU A 61 -12.49 10.11 -4.47
C GLU A 61 -14.02 9.99 -4.57
N ARG A 62 -14.67 9.49 -3.52
CA ARG A 62 -16.13 9.32 -3.47
C ARG A 62 -16.85 10.64 -3.22
N ASP A 63 -16.29 11.46 -2.34
CA ASP A 63 -16.89 12.72 -1.94
C ASP A 63 -16.81 13.75 -3.07
N ARG A 64 -17.97 14.34 -3.42
CA ARG A 64 -18.06 15.30 -4.52
C ARG A 64 -17.23 16.56 -4.27
N ASP A 65 -17.24 17.05 -3.04
CA ASP A 65 -16.66 18.33 -2.68
C ASP A 65 -15.14 18.19 -2.56
N ILE A 66 -14.67 17.06 -2.03
CA ILE A 66 -13.24 16.72 -2.04
C ILE A 66 -12.76 16.52 -3.48
N ALA A 67 -13.48 15.77 -4.33
CA ALA A 67 -13.11 15.59 -5.74
C ALA A 67 -13.05 16.92 -6.51
N THR A 68 -13.98 17.83 -6.22
CA THR A 68 -13.97 19.18 -6.79
C THR A 68 -12.76 19.97 -6.32
N SER A 69 -12.41 19.86 -5.03
CA SER A 69 -11.22 20.49 -4.46
C SER A 69 -9.93 19.94 -5.07
N ILE A 70 -9.83 18.62 -5.30
CA ILE A 70 -8.72 17.99 -6.02
C ILE A 70 -8.61 18.58 -7.44
N ALA A 71 -9.73 18.73 -8.15
CA ALA A 71 -9.72 19.32 -9.49
C ALA A 71 -9.20 20.77 -9.51
N MET A 72 -9.67 21.59 -8.56
CA MET A 72 -9.22 22.98 -8.40
C MET A 72 -7.75 23.06 -8.03
N THR A 73 -7.29 22.21 -7.10
CA THR A 73 -5.88 22.13 -6.72
C THR A 73 -5.03 21.73 -7.92
N ALA A 74 -5.41 20.68 -8.66
CA ALA A 74 -4.71 20.22 -9.85
C ALA A 74 -4.61 21.33 -10.92
N GLU A 75 -5.66 22.13 -11.10
CA GLU A 75 -5.63 23.31 -11.98
C GLU A 75 -4.66 24.37 -11.47
N SER A 76 -4.70 24.73 -10.18
CA SER A 76 -3.84 25.76 -9.59
C SER A 76 -2.34 25.42 -9.66
N ILE A 77 -1.99 24.14 -9.68
CA ILE A 77 -0.60 23.66 -9.76
C ILE A 77 -0.20 23.21 -11.19
N GLY A 78 -1.04 23.46 -12.21
CA GLY A 78 -0.73 23.18 -13.60
C GLY A 78 -0.74 21.68 -13.98
N LEU A 79 -1.50 20.86 -13.25
CA LEU A 79 -1.66 19.42 -13.47
C LEU A 79 -3.05 19.02 -14.00
N ARG A 80 -3.92 19.97 -14.35
CA ARG A 80 -5.29 19.69 -14.85
C ARG A 80 -5.30 18.64 -15.95
N ASP A 81 -4.51 18.80 -17.01
CA ASP A 81 -4.49 17.89 -18.16
C ASP A 81 -3.85 16.53 -17.87
N LYS A 82 -3.14 16.42 -16.75
CA LYS A 82 -2.51 15.18 -16.28
C LYS A 82 -3.35 14.43 -15.25
N THR A 83 -4.42 15.05 -14.74
CA THR A 83 -5.20 14.52 -13.62
C THR A 83 -6.50 13.92 -14.11
N VAL A 84 -6.71 12.65 -13.81
CA VAL A 84 -7.97 11.93 -14.03
C VAL A 84 -8.59 11.67 -12.66
N ILE A 85 -9.78 12.22 -12.43
CA ILE A 85 -10.51 12.02 -11.17
C ILE A 85 -11.64 11.02 -11.41
N ILE A 86 -11.62 9.91 -10.67
CA ILE A 86 -12.64 8.88 -10.70
C ILE A 86 -13.49 9.00 -9.44
N ARG A 87 -14.74 9.44 -9.61
CA ARG A 87 -15.65 9.69 -8.50
C ARG A 87 -16.44 8.46 -8.07
N ARG A 88 -15.74 7.45 -7.54
CA ARG A 88 -16.27 6.13 -7.18
C ARG A 88 -15.54 5.51 -6.00
N ASP A 89 -16.08 4.41 -5.48
CA ASP A 89 -15.43 3.62 -4.46
C ASP A 89 -14.18 2.92 -5.02
N LEU A 90 -13.15 2.78 -4.18
CA LEU A 90 -11.90 2.14 -4.58
C LEU A 90 -12.11 0.68 -4.98
N LEU A 91 -12.94 -0.03 -4.22
CA LEU A 91 -13.21 -1.44 -4.44
C LEU A 91 -13.80 -1.60 -5.84
N GLU A 92 -14.86 -0.86 -6.15
CA GLU A 92 -15.52 -0.85 -7.46
C GLU A 92 -14.54 -0.52 -8.60
N VAL A 93 -13.72 0.52 -8.46
CA VAL A 93 -12.73 0.89 -9.50
C VAL A 93 -11.67 -0.20 -9.67
N SER A 94 -11.17 -0.75 -8.57
CA SER A 94 -10.16 -1.82 -8.61
C SER A 94 -10.72 -3.07 -9.28
N GLU A 95 -11.99 -3.43 -9.00
CA GLU A 95 -12.69 -4.55 -9.61
C GLU A 95 -12.73 -4.38 -11.13
N TRP A 96 -13.20 -3.22 -11.62
CA TRP A 96 -13.25 -2.93 -13.06
C TRP A 96 -11.88 -3.04 -13.73
N LEU A 97 -10.82 -2.50 -13.09
CA LEU A 97 -9.46 -2.59 -13.62
C LEU A 97 -8.96 -4.04 -13.67
N SER A 98 -9.35 -4.87 -12.70
CA SER A 98 -8.93 -6.27 -12.64
C SER A 98 -9.57 -7.17 -13.71
N LEU A 99 -10.70 -6.76 -14.29
CA LEU A 99 -11.39 -7.49 -15.36
C LEU A 99 -10.60 -7.43 -16.67
N ASP A 100 -10.69 -8.47 -17.50
CA ASP A 100 -10.20 -8.39 -18.88
C ASP A 100 -11.02 -7.37 -19.71
N PRO A 101 -10.52 -6.93 -20.88
CA PRO A 101 -11.14 -5.84 -21.62
C PRO A 101 -12.61 -6.05 -22.01
N SER A 102 -13.04 -7.27 -22.33
CA SER A 102 -14.43 -7.51 -22.76
C SER A 102 -15.38 -7.46 -21.57
N HIS A 103 -15.04 -8.13 -20.46
CA HIS A 103 -15.83 -8.06 -19.23
C HIS A 103 -15.84 -6.66 -18.62
N ARG A 104 -14.71 -5.95 -18.68
CA ARG A 104 -14.63 -4.54 -18.24
C ARG A 104 -15.59 -3.66 -19.03
N SER A 105 -15.59 -3.77 -20.37
CA SER A 105 -16.49 -2.98 -21.22
C SER A 105 -17.96 -3.25 -20.90
N ALA A 106 -18.32 -4.51 -20.61
CA ALA A 106 -19.67 -4.85 -20.18
C ALA A 106 -20.00 -4.26 -18.81
N ALA A 107 -19.11 -4.40 -17.84
CA ALA A 107 -19.29 -3.92 -16.46
C ALA A 107 -19.49 -2.40 -16.39
N ILE A 108 -18.78 -1.63 -17.23
CA ILE A 108 -18.88 -0.15 -17.22
C ILE A 108 -19.93 0.40 -18.18
N SER A 109 -20.63 -0.44 -18.94
CA SER A 109 -21.57 0.00 -19.99
C SER A 109 -22.74 0.84 -19.47
N SER A 110 -23.13 0.64 -18.20
CA SER A 110 -24.19 1.39 -17.52
C SER A 110 -23.71 2.73 -16.92
N LEU A 111 -22.41 3.00 -16.91
CA LEU A 111 -21.84 4.23 -16.36
C LEU A 111 -22.06 5.41 -17.31
N THR A 112 -21.95 6.63 -16.80
CA THR A 112 -21.98 7.83 -17.66
C THR A 112 -20.84 7.81 -18.69
N PRO A 113 -21.03 8.36 -19.90
CA PRO A 113 -19.98 8.38 -20.93
C PRO A 113 -18.64 8.97 -20.48
N SER A 114 -18.67 10.02 -19.65
CA SER A 114 -17.46 10.62 -19.08
C SER A 114 -16.69 9.64 -18.18
N LEU A 115 -17.40 8.92 -17.30
CA LEU A 115 -16.78 7.91 -16.44
C LEU A 115 -16.26 6.72 -17.25
N GLN A 116 -17.00 6.24 -18.25
CA GLN A 116 -16.53 5.20 -19.16
C GLN A 116 -15.23 5.63 -19.87
N SER A 117 -15.19 6.86 -20.38
CA SER A 117 -13.99 7.42 -21.02
C SER A 117 -12.80 7.47 -20.07
N ASN A 118 -13.02 7.94 -18.83
CA ASN A 118 -11.96 7.99 -17.82
C ASN A 118 -11.45 6.58 -17.44
N ILE A 119 -12.33 5.61 -17.23
CA ILE A 119 -11.94 4.23 -16.94
C ILE A 119 -11.17 3.62 -18.12
N ASN A 120 -11.65 3.79 -19.35
CA ASN A 120 -10.98 3.32 -20.57
C ASN A 120 -9.63 3.99 -20.81
N LEU A 121 -9.46 5.24 -20.38
CA LEU A 121 -8.20 5.95 -20.43
C LEU A 121 -7.17 5.33 -19.48
N ILE A 122 -7.53 5.21 -18.19
CA ILE A 122 -6.59 4.71 -17.16
C ILE A 122 -6.35 3.20 -17.28
N SER A 123 -7.30 2.48 -17.87
CA SER A 123 -7.29 1.03 -18.17
C SER A 123 -6.09 0.56 -18.98
N LYS A 124 -5.36 1.47 -19.61
CA LYS A 124 -4.22 1.20 -20.49
C LYS A 124 -2.90 1.61 -19.82
N ASP A 125 -2.97 2.26 -18.66
CA ASP A 125 -1.81 2.76 -17.95
C ASP A 125 -1.30 1.73 -16.95
N HIS A 126 0.01 1.49 -16.98
CA HIS A 126 0.73 0.86 -15.87
C HIS A 126 0.83 1.88 -14.72
N PHE A 127 0.56 1.46 -13.48
CA PHE A 127 0.67 2.37 -12.34
C PHE A 127 2.02 2.18 -11.68
N ASP A 128 2.90 3.17 -11.83
CA ASP A 128 4.24 3.15 -11.26
C ASP A 128 4.19 3.34 -9.73
N ILE A 129 3.22 4.11 -9.23
CA ILE A 129 2.96 4.35 -7.81
C ILE A 129 1.48 4.13 -7.52
N ILE A 130 1.18 3.21 -6.59
CA ILE A 130 -0.14 2.99 -6.03
C ILE A 130 -0.12 3.47 -4.58
N TYR A 131 -0.90 4.49 -4.22
CA TYR A 131 -0.99 5.00 -2.86
C TYR A 131 -2.37 4.79 -2.24
N LEU A 132 -2.41 3.97 -1.19
CA LEU A 132 -3.63 3.55 -0.50
C LEU A 132 -3.64 4.13 0.91
N ASP A 133 -4.69 4.87 1.25
CA ASP A 133 -4.99 5.29 2.63
C ASP A 133 -6.12 4.39 3.14
N MET A 134 -5.73 3.35 3.88
CA MET A 134 -6.67 2.33 4.33
C MET A 134 -7.17 2.66 5.73
N TYR A 135 -8.48 2.89 5.80
CA TYR A 135 -9.22 2.96 7.05
C TYR A 135 -9.89 1.62 7.32
N GLY A 136 -10.02 1.30 8.59
CA GLY A 136 -10.37 -0.06 9.00
C GLY A 136 -9.16 -0.99 8.90
N GLY A 137 -9.33 -2.15 9.49
CA GLY A 137 -8.31 -3.19 9.53
C GLY A 137 -8.14 -3.89 8.20
N PHE A 138 -7.03 -4.59 8.11
CA PHE A 138 -6.55 -5.24 6.91
C PHE A 138 -7.40 -6.44 6.50
N VAL A 139 -7.91 -7.20 7.47
CA VAL A 139 -8.56 -8.50 7.24
C VAL A 139 -10.04 -8.49 7.61
N TYR A 140 -10.61 -7.35 8.03
CA TYR A 140 -11.99 -7.33 8.49
C TYR A 140 -12.91 -7.95 7.46
N LEU A 141 -13.50 -9.05 7.87
CA LEU A 141 -14.53 -9.69 7.12
C LEU A 141 -15.85 -8.96 7.38
N ASP A 142 -16.56 -8.64 6.31
CA ASP A 142 -17.97 -8.29 6.39
C ASP A 142 -18.81 -9.50 6.83
N ASP A 143 -20.12 -9.30 6.98
CA ASP A 143 -21.06 -10.36 7.35
C ASP A 143 -21.07 -11.54 6.36
N GLN A 144 -20.45 -11.38 5.18
CA GLN A 144 -20.33 -12.39 4.14
C GLN A 144 -18.96 -13.07 4.13
N GLY A 145 -18.06 -12.72 5.06
CA GLY A 145 -16.72 -13.29 5.10
C GLY A 145 -15.73 -12.64 4.13
N ASN A 146 -16.01 -11.45 3.60
CA ASN A 146 -15.15 -10.75 2.63
C ASN A 146 -14.45 -9.55 3.24
N SER A 147 -13.20 -9.29 2.83
CA SER A 147 -12.50 -8.05 3.21
C SER A 147 -12.29 -7.15 2.00
N SER A 148 -12.87 -5.94 2.04
CA SER A 148 -12.74 -4.96 0.96
C SER A 148 -11.28 -4.60 0.70
N ASN A 149 -10.47 -4.43 1.76
CA ASN A 149 -9.04 -4.10 1.64
C ASN A 149 -8.24 -5.21 0.95
N VAL A 150 -8.50 -6.47 1.30
CA VAL A 150 -7.93 -7.66 0.64
C VAL A 150 -8.32 -7.70 -0.84
N ASN A 151 -9.60 -7.46 -1.15
CA ASN A 151 -10.11 -7.48 -2.52
C ASN A 151 -9.48 -6.36 -3.36
N ILE A 152 -9.39 -5.14 -2.83
CA ILE A 152 -8.71 -4.00 -3.48
C ILE A 152 -7.28 -4.37 -3.84
N LEU A 153 -6.50 -4.91 -2.89
CA LEU A 153 -5.11 -5.27 -3.14
C LEU A 153 -4.98 -6.36 -4.19
N ASN A 154 -5.78 -7.43 -4.09
CA ASN A 154 -5.77 -8.52 -5.07
C ASN A 154 -6.16 -8.03 -6.47
N ASN A 155 -7.15 -7.15 -6.57
CA ASN A 155 -7.59 -6.56 -7.83
C ASN A 155 -6.51 -5.68 -8.47
N LEU A 156 -5.85 -4.83 -7.67
CA LEU A 156 -4.76 -3.98 -8.14
C LEU A 156 -3.53 -4.81 -8.55
N LEU A 157 -3.17 -5.85 -7.80
CA LEU A 157 -2.10 -6.78 -8.17
C LEU A 157 -2.41 -7.50 -9.49
N ARG A 158 -3.64 -8.01 -9.66
CA ARG A 158 -4.11 -8.62 -10.91
C ARG A 158 -4.07 -7.64 -12.08
N TYR A 159 -4.41 -6.38 -11.84
CA TYR A 159 -4.30 -5.33 -12.86
C TYR A 159 -2.83 -5.09 -13.25
N GLN A 160 -1.93 -4.91 -12.27
CA GLN A 160 -0.50 -4.71 -12.53
C GLN A 160 0.13 -5.90 -13.25
N GLU A 161 -0.27 -7.13 -12.95
CA GLU A 161 0.23 -8.35 -13.61
C GLU A 161 0.11 -8.31 -15.14
N GLN A 162 -0.88 -7.60 -15.68
CA GLN A 162 -1.07 -7.45 -17.13
C GLN A 162 0.10 -6.71 -17.79
N PHE A 163 0.80 -5.85 -17.05
CA PHE A 163 1.90 -5.03 -17.56
C PHE A 163 3.27 -5.63 -17.32
N ARG A 164 3.43 -6.45 -16.25
CA ARG A 164 4.71 -7.06 -15.86
C ARG A 164 5.86 -6.05 -15.78
N LYS A 165 5.60 -4.92 -15.14
CA LYS A 165 6.57 -3.85 -14.92
C LYS A 165 6.74 -3.61 -13.43
N PRO A 166 7.90 -3.12 -12.98
CA PRO A 166 8.08 -2.79 -11.57
C PRO A 166 7.14 -1.64 -11.15
N PHE A 167 6.76 -1.61 -9.89
CA PHE A 167 5.93 -0.55 -9.30
C PHE A 167 6.07 -0.51 -7.79
N TYR A 168 5.57 0.56 -7.18
CA TYR A 168 5.47 0.71 -5.73
C TYR A 168 4.01 0.65 -5.26
N ILE A 169 3.78 -0.04 -4.15
CA ILE A 169 2.59 0.15 -3.32
C ILE A 169 3.01 0.89 -2.05
N LEU A 170 2.40 2.05 -1.84
CA LEU A 170 2.42 2.78 -0.58
C LEU A 170 1.10 2.50 0.15
N VAL A 171 1.15 2.09 1.41
CA VAL A 171 -0.05 1.88 2.22
C VAL A 171 0.08 2.60 3.54
N THR A 172 -0.95 3.36 3.92
CA THR A 172 -1.09 3.93 5.26
C THR A 172 -2.27 3.28 5.97
N TYR A 173 -2.07 2.87 7.22
CA TYR A 173 -3.10 2.33 8.09
C TYR A 173 -3.23 3.16 9.35
N ASN A 174 -4.47 3.43 9.76
CA ASN A 174 -4.77 3.88 11.11
C ASN A 174 -4.79 2.68 12.07
N LEU A 175 -3.98 2.73 13.12
CA LEU A 175 -3.77 1.63 14.07
C LEU A 175 -4.84 1.52 15.17
N ARG A 176 -5.96 2.25 15.08
CA ARG A 176 -7.15 2.13 15.96
C ARG A 176 -7.95 0.83 15.71
N ASP A 177 -7.31 -0.16 15.15
CA ASP A 177 -7.92 -1.38 14.66
C ASP A 177 -8.31 -2.33 15.81
N THR A 178 -9.57 -2.74 15.86
CA THR A 178 -10.12 -3.75 16.78
C THR A 178 -9.94 -5.22 16.32
N GLY A 179 -9.35 -5.47 15.14
CA GLY A 179 -9.31 -6.77 14.45
C GLY A 179 -8.25 -7.73 14.98
N ALA A 180 -7.88 -7.60 16.26
CA ALA A 180 -6.75 -8.30 16.88
C ALA A 180 -6.77 -9.81 16.65
N GLY A 181 -7.95 -10.45 16.71
CA GLY A 181 -8.10 -11.89 16.52
C GLY A 181 -7.70 -12.38 15.12
N GLU A 182 -8.04 -11.63 14.07
CA GLU A 182 -7.74 -12.00 12.68
C GLU A 182 -6.24 -11.95 12.41
N TYR A 183 -5.58 -10.88 12.85
CA TYR A 183 -4.12 -10.79 12.72
C TYR A 183 -3.42 -11.89 13.49
N ARG A 184 -3.85 -12.19 14.73
CA ARG A 184 -3.24 -13.26 15.53
C ARG A 184 -3.36 -14.61 14.81
N ARG A 185 -4.53 -14.89 14.23
CA ARG A 185 -4.76 -16.10 13.43
C ARG A 185 -3.86 -16.12 12.19
N PHE A 186 -3.85 -15.04 11.40
CA PHE A 186 -2.99 -14.93 10.23
C PHE A 186 -1.51 -15.15 10.57
N VAL A 187 -1.02 -14.50 11.63
CA VAL A 187 0.35 -14.68 12.12
C VAL A 187 0.61 -16.13 12.52
N ALA A 188 -0.29 -16.74 13.30
CA ALA A 188 -0.16 -18.13 13.75
C ALA A 188 -0.09 -19.10 12.56
N ASP A 189 -1.04 -18.98 11.63
CA ASP A 189 -1.16 -19.87 10.48
C ASP A 189 0.04 -19.73 9.54
N THR A 190 0.53 -18.49 9.35
CA THR A 190 1.73 -18.19 8.55
C THR A 190 2.97 -18.84 9.19
N LEU A 191 3.17 -18.65 10.50
CA LEU A 191 4.33 -19.18 11.21
C LEU A 191 4.29 -20.71 11.29
N SER A 192 3.11 -21.32 11.43
CA SER A 192 2.95 -22.78 11.38
C SER A 192 3.37 -23.32 10.01
N GLN A 193 2.89 -22.72 8.93
CA GLN A 193 3.27 -23.13 7.58
C GLN A 193 4.76 -22.94 7.30
N LEU A 194 5.39 -21.91 7.89
CA LEU A 194 6.84 -21.73 7.79
C LEU A 194 7.63 -22.81 8.54
N ALA A 195 7.13 -23.24 9.72
CA ALA A 195 7.72 -24.32 10.49
C ALA A 195 7.73 -25.65 9.71
N ASP A 196 6.63 -25.94 9.01
CA ASP A 196 6.45 -27.20 8.29
C ASP A 196 7.29 -27.27 7.00
N ASN A 197 7.48 -26.13 6.33
CA ASN A 197 8.07 -26.08 5.00
C ASN A 197 9.58 -25.77 4.98
N GLN A 198 10.15 -25.30 6.09
CA GLN A 198 11.50 -24.72 6.09
C GLN A 198 12.28 -25.14 7.34
N ASN A 199 13.58 -25.42 7.19
CA ASN A 199 14.50 -25.76 8.28
C ASN A 199 14.81 -24.55 9.20
N ILE A 200 13.76 -23.87 9.67
CA ILE A 200 13.84 -22.76 10.63
C ILE A 200 14.05 -23.36 12.01
N LYS A 201 15.00 -22.81 12.78
CA LYS A 201 15.23 -23.26 14.16
C LYS A 201 13.97 -22.97 15.00
N PRO A 202 13.46 -23.94 15.78
CA PRO A 202 12.27 -23.74 16.63
C PRO A 202 12.36 -22.49 17.52
N ASP A 203 13.55 -22.22 18.08
CA ASP A 203 13.78 -21.06 18.94
C ASP A 203 13.60 -19.71 18.22
N ASN A 204 13.94 -19.62 16.93
CA ASN A 204 13.74 -18.40 16.15
C ASN A 204 12.24 -18.18 15.90
N LEU A 205 11.53 -19.25 15.56
CA LEU A 205 10.09 -19.19 15.30
C LEU A 205 9.32 -18.76 16.55
N GLU A 206 9.68 -19.29 17.72
CA GLU A 206 9.01 -18.93 18.98
C GLU A 206 9.29 -17.48 19.37
N LYS A 207 10.50 -16.94 19.13
CA LYS A 207 10.80 -15.52 19.33
C LYS A 207 9.95 -14.62 18.43
N VAL A 208 9.85 -14.95 17.14
CA VAL A 208 9.02 -14.22 16.17
C VAL A 208 7.55 -14.28 16.59
N LYS A 209 7.05 -15.47 16.93
CA LYS A 209 5.68 -15.69 17.39
C LYS A 209 5.37 -14.88 18.65
N SER A 210 6.21 -14.96 19.67
CA SER A 210 6.07 -14.22 20.92
C SER A 210 6.01 -12.71 20.70
N PHE A 211 6.91 -12.18 19.86
CA PHE A 211 6.89 -10.76 19.50
C PHE A 211 5.57 -10.34 18.85
N TYR A 212 5.12 -11.02 17.78
CA TYR A 212 3.94 -10.59 17.03
C TYR A 212 2.60 -10.92 17.71
N GLN A 213 2.56 -11.89 18.62
CA GLN A 213 1.34 -12.32 19.32
C GLN A 213 1.18 -11.72 20.71
N SER A 214 2.26 -11.24 21.36
CA SER A 214 2.19 -10.60 22.69
C SER A 214 1.19 -9.43 22.73
N GLU A 215 0.43 -9.34 23.82
CA GLU A 215 -0.35 -8.13 24.15
C GLU A 215 0.52 -7.09 24.85
N GLU A 216 1.47 -7.56 25.67
CA GLU A 216 2.29 -6.72 26.55
C GLU A 216 3.62 -6.37 25.86
N ASN A 217 3.77 -5.11 25.50
CA ASN A 217 5.07 -4.51 25.17
C ASN A 217 4.92 -2.99 25.29
N ASP A 218 5.58 -2.41 26.28
CA ASP A 218 5.39 -1.00 26.65
C ASP A 218 5.86 -0.01 25.59
N THR A 219 6.61 -0.46 24.58
CA THR A 219 7.25 0.42 23.59
C THR A 219 6.61 0.40 22.21
N ILE A 220 5.90 -0.69 21.86
CA ILE A 220 5.35 -0.91 20.52
C ILE A 220 3.89 -1.36 20.65
N PRO A 221 2.92 -0.69 20.01
CA PRO A 221 1.53 -1.17 19.99
C PRO A 221 1.41 -2.57 19.36
N ALA A 222 0.59 -3.44 19.94
CA ALA A 222 0.35 -4.78 19.41
C ALA A 222 -0.24 -4.73 17.98
N SER A 223 -1.12 -3.76 17.69
CA SER A 223 -1.67 -3.54 16.35
C SER A 223 -0.59 -3.21 15.32
N LEU A 224 0.40 -2.39 15.69
CA LEU A 224 1.55 -2.07 14.84
C LEU A 224 2.36 -3.32 14.49
N ARG A 225 2.71 -4.14 15.50
CA ARG A 225 3.45 -5.40 15.27
C ARG A 225 2.69 -6.30 14.30
N ARG A 226 1.40 -6.49 14.55
CA ARG A 226 0.51 -7.35 13.76
C ARG A 226 0.40 -6.90 12.30
N ILE A 227 0.03 -5.64 12.04
CA ILE A 227 -0.09 -5.15 10.66
C ILE A 227 1.26 -5.18 9.93
N ARG A 228 2.35 -4.88 10.65
CA ARG A 228 3.72 -4.91 10.13
C ARG A 228 4.13 -6.31 9.68
N PHE A 229 3.62 -7.37 10.31
CA PHE A 229 3.80 -8.74 9.84
C PHE A 229 2.82 -9.09 8.71
N SER A 230 1.52 -8.89 8.95
CA SER A 230 0.47 -9.42 8.08
C SER A 230 0.45 -8.79 6.69
N LEU A 231 0.57 -7.46 6.59
CA LEU A 231 0.47 -6.76 5.31
C LEU A 231 1.52 -7.22 4.27
N PRO A 232 2.84 -7.12 4.54
CA PRO A 232 3.84 -7.48 3.54
C PRO A 232 3.79 -8.97 3.20
N ILE A 233 3.54 -9.85 4.19
CA ILE A 233 3.45 -11.29 3.95
C ILE A 233 2.24 -11.65 3.09
N PHE A 234 1.08 -11.04 3.35
CA PHE A 234 -0.09 -11.21 2.49
C PHE A 234 0.20 -10.74 1.07
N LEU A 235 0.76 -9.54 0.89
CA LEU A 235 1.06 -9.00 -0.44
C LEU A 235 2.04 -9.87 -1.22
N MET A 236 3.08 -10.34 -0.53
CA MET A 236 4.05 -11.28 -1.10
C MET A 236 3.35 -12.58 -1.53
N ASN A 237 2.46 -13.12 -0.70
CA ASN A 237 1.72 -14.33 -1.01
C ASN A 237 0.76 -14.13 -2.21
N SER A 238 0.03 -13.02 -2.25
CA SER A 238 -0.88 -12.67 -3.35
C SER A 238 -0.15 -12.41 -4.66
N ALA A 239 1.06 -11.87 -4.61
CA ALA A 239 1.84 -11.51 -5.80
C ALA A 239 2.88 -12.57 -6.20
N ARG A 240 3.03 -13.67 -5.43
CA ARG A 240 4.16 -14.62 -5.52
C ARG A 240 4.42 -15.22 -6.90
N HIS A 241 3.39 -15.33 -7.75
CA HIS A 241 3.51 -15.91 -9.09
C HIS A 241 4.01 -14.90 -10.14
N SER A 242 3.94 -13.61 -9.83
CA SER A 242 4.08 -12.54 -10.83
C SER A 242 5.17 -11.54 -10.41
N TYR A 243 5.33 -11.32 -9.11
CA TYR A 243 6.24 -10.32 -8.55
C TYR A 243 7.02 -10.86 -7.33
N GLU A 244 8.26 -10.40 -7.20
CA GLU A 244 9.02 -10.41 -5.94
C GLU A 244 8.86 -9.06 -5.25
N ILE A 245 8.95 -9.07 -3.91
CA ILE A 245 9.05 -7.83 -3.14
C ILE A 245 10.53 -7.62 -2.81
N SER A 246 11.15 -6.64 -3.46
CA SER A 246 12.60 -6.41 -3.41
C SER A 246 13.01 -5.32 -2.42
N GLU A 247 12.10 -4.40 -2.10
CA GLU A 247 12.32 -3.36 -1.12
C GLU A 247 11.10 -3.22 -0.23
N PHE A 248 11.34 -3.10 1.07
CA PHE A 248 10.31 -2.82 2.03
C PHE A 248 10.84 -1.81 3.04
N LYS A 249 10.07 -0.75 3.25
CA LYS A 249 10.34 0.22 4.32
C LYS A 249 9.06 0.46 5.08
N SER A 250 9.20 0.60 6.39
CA SER A 250 8.05 0.77 7.27
C SER A 250 8.27 1.88 8.28
N TRP A 251 7.26 2.71 8.46
CA TRP A 251 7.28 3.83 9.37
C TRP A 251 6.10 3.77 10.33
N TYR A 252 6.33 4.29 11.52
CA TYR A 252 5.30 4.46 12.54
C TYR A 252 5.33 5.89 13.03
N TYR A 253 4.19 6.57 13.07
CA TYR A 253 4.14 7.94 13.57
C TYR A 253 2.83 8.24 14.27
N VAL A 254 2.88 9.21 15.17
CA VAL A 254 1.72 9.71 15.91
C VAL A 254 1.46 11.14 15.47
N SER A 255 0.27 11.38 14.92
CA SER A 255 -0.24 12.73 14.68
C SER A 255 -1.44 12.92 15.62
N SER A 256 -2.66 12.93 15.11
CA SER A 256 -3.88 12.76 15.93
C SER A 256 -4.15 11.30 16.31
N ASN A 257 -3.61 10.36 15.52
CA ASN A 257 -3.74 8.92 15.67
C ASN A 257 -2.38 8.24 15.47
N HIS A 258 -2.34 6.97 15.82
CA HIS A 258 -1.24 6.07 15.52
C HIS A 258 -1.38 5.58 14.07
N PHE A 259 -0.34 5.77 13.26
CA PHE A 259 -0.32 5.36 11.87
C PHE A 259 0.85 4.44 11.57
N PHE A 260 0.57 3.40 10.80
CA PHE A 260 1.58 2.57 10.14
C PHE A 260 1.64 2.95 8.67
N HIS A 261 2.83 3.20 8.14
CA HIS A 261 3.05 3.45 6.73
C HIS A 261 4.05 2.43 6.18
N ALA A 262 3.76 1.87 5.02
CA ALA A 262 4.60 0.89 4.35
C ALA A 262 4.83 1.30 2.89
N SER A 263 6.06 1.16 2.43
CA SER A 263 6.44 1.27 1.03
C SER A 263 7.01 -0.07 0.58
N LEU A 264 6.41 -0.68 -0.43
CA LEU A 264 6.81 -1.97 -0.99
C LEU A 264 7.09 -1.82 -2.47
N ARG A 265 8.26 -2.28 -2.91
CA ARG A 265 8.63 -2.36 -4.33
C ARG A 265 8.36 -3.75 -4.88
N PHE A 266 7.57 -3.82 -5.93
CA PHE A 266 7.27 -5.03 -6.67
C PHE A 266 8.11 -5.08 -7.93
N THR A 267 8.88 -6.15 -8.12
CA THR A 267 9.69 -6.39 -9.33
C THR A 267 9.16 -7.65 -10.01
N PRO A 268 8.93 -7.65 -11.35
CA PRO A 268 8.44 -8.84 -12.04
C PRO A 268 9.39 -10.03 -11.83
N ARG A 269 8.85 -11.20 -11.50
CA ARG A 269 9.67 -12.42 -11.43
C ARG A 269 10.07 -12.89 -12.82
N ASP A 270 11.30 -13.37 -12.95
CA ASP A 270 11.67 -14.15 -14.12
C ASP A 270 10.83 -15.45 -14.15
N ARG A 271 10.29 -15.79 -15.33
CA ARG A 271 9.44 -16.97 -15.55
C ARG A 271 10.12 -18.31 -15.26
N ARG A 272 11.41 -18.28 -14.94
CA ARG A 272 12.25 -19.43 -14.59
C ARG A 272 12.16 -19.85 -13.12
N SER A 273 11.40 -19.13 -12.29
CA SER A 273 11.17 -19.55 -10.90
C SER A 273 10.58 -20.98 -10.87
N PRO A 274 11.09 -21.88 -10.01
CA PRO A 274 10.70 -23.28 -10.00
C PRO A 274 9.19 -23.41 -9.85
N LEU A 275 8.56 -23.94 -10.91
CA LEU A 275 7.15 -24.31 -10.90
C LEU A 275 6.90 -25.22 -9.70
N GLY A 276 6.02 -24.79 -8.79
CA GLY A 276 5.49 -25.67 -7.73
C GLY A 276 5.73 -25.22 -6.29
N SER A 277 6.47 -24.15 -6.01
CA SER A 277 6.51 -23.64 -4.63
C SER A 277 5.15 -23.03 -4.25
N THR A 278 4.51 -23.59 -3.23
CA THR A 278 3.26 -23.06 -2.66
C THR A 278 3.51 -21.85 -1.75
N TRP A 279 4.78 -21.52 -1.50
CA TRP A 279 5.21 -20.49 -0.56
C TRP A 279 6.32 -19.59 -1.14
N PRO A 280 6.37 -18.31 -0.75
CA PRO A 280 7.51 -17.44 -1.03
C PRO A 280 8.83 -18.00 -0.47
N HIS A 281 9.95 -17.62 -1.08
CA HIS A 281 11.27 -18.04 -0.59
C HIS A 281 11.52 -17.49 0.82
N LEU A 282 12.15 -18.30 1.68
CA LEU A 282 12.50 -17.91 3.07
C LEU A 282 13.27 -16.59 3.12
N ASP A 283 14.16 -16.36 2.18
CA ASP A 283 14.99 -15.15 2.17
C ASP A 283 14.16 -13.89 1.90
N GLU A 284 13.10 -13.97 1.09
CA GLU A 284 12.15 -12.86 0.91
C GLU A 284 11.34 -12.62 2.18
N ILE A 285 10.90 -13.68 2.85
CA ILE A 285 10.20 -13.59 4.13
C ILE A 285 11.11 -12.95 5.20
N ARG A 286 12.37 -13.35 5.26
CA ARG A 286 13.37 -12.77 6.17
C ARG A 286 13.60 -11.30 5.89
N LEU A 287 13.75 -10.92 4.62
CA LEU A 287 13.88 -9.51 4.23
C LEU A 287 12.69 -8.70 4.76
N LEU A 288 11.47 -9.22 4.63
CA LEU A 288 10.28 -8.54 5.11
C LEU A 288 10.13 -8.53 6.64
N ILE A 289 10.48 -9.62 7.34
CA ILE A 289 10.31 -9.70 8.80
C ILE A 289 11.42 -8.92 9.52
N ASN A 290 12.66 -9.05 9.06
CA ASN A 290 13.84 -8.51 9.73
C ASN A 290 14.03 -7.00 9.49
N GLU A 291 13.32 -6.39 8.54
CA GLU A 291 13.41 -4.95 8.29
C GLU A 291 12.91 -4.15 9.52
N PRO A 292 13.65 -3.16 10.02
CA PRO A 292 13.21 -2.39 11.18
C PRO A 292 11.99 -1.49 10.88
N ILE A 293 11.34 -1.01 11.94
CA ILE A 293 10.31 0.03 11.84
C ILE A 293 10.94 1.38 12.20
N ILE A 294 10.79 2.38 11.34
CA ILE A 294 11.26 3.74 11.60
C ILE A 294 10.14 4.52 12.30
N LYS A 295 10.29 4.77 13.59
CA LYS A 295 9.35 5.61 14.35
C LYS A 295 9.70 7.09 14.17
N LEU A 296 8.75 7.88 13.69
CA LEU A 296 8.86 9.33 13.60
C LEU A 296 8.18 9.98 14.80
N SER A 297 8.97 10.72 15.60
CA SER A 297 8.49 11.57 16.70
C SER A 297 8.80 13.04 16.41
N THR A 298 8.08 13.95 17.05
CA THR A 298 8.42 15.37 17.07
C THR A 298 9.02 15.72 18.43
N GLU A 299 10.28 16.16 18.43
CA GLU A 299 11.02 16.57 19.63
C GLU A 299 11.54 17.99 19.40
N ASN A 300 11.17 18.91 20.29
CA ASN A 300 11.54 20.34 20.19
C ASN A 300 11.22 20.98 18.82
N GLY A 301 10.10 20.59 18.20
CA GLY A 301 9.69 21.10 16.88
C GLY A 301 10.47 20.50 15.69
N THR A 302 11.23 19.42 15.92
CA THR A 302 11.97 18.70 14.86
C THR A 302 11.54 17.25 14.78
N THR A 303 11.48 16.69 13.57
CA THR A 303 11.15 15.26 13.38
C THR A 303 12.39 14.40 13.63
N VAL A 304 12.34 13.56 14.65
CA VAL A 304 13.39 12.60 15.03
C VAL A 304 12.99 11.19 14.58
N GLU A 305 13.99 10.40 14.16
CA GLU A 305 13.83 8.99 13.79
C GLU A 305 14.36 8.08 14.89
N HIS A 306 13.52 7.15 15.32
CA HIS A 306 13.88 6.07 16.23
C HIS A 306 13.76 4.74 15.51
N ILE A 307 14.78 3.90 15.60
CA ILE A 307 14.76 2.55 15.00
C ILE A 307 14.11 1.60 16.01
N ILE A 308 13.08 0.89 15.58
CA ILE A 308 12.47 -0.20 16.33
C ILE A 308 12.87 -1.51 15.65
N GLU A 309 13.76 -2.25 16.30
CA GLU A 309 14.21 -3.56 15.84
C GLU A 309 13.07 -4.59 15.86
N THR A 310 13.07 -5.48 14.87
CA THR A 310 12.17 -6.63 14.79
C THR A 310 12.94 -7.92 15.05
N PRO A 311 12.28 -8.98 15.54
CA PRO A 311 12.94 -10.28 15.71
C PRO A 311 13.39 -10.84 14.37
N THR A 312 14.59 -11.43 14.33
CA THR A 312 15.13 -12.06 13.14
C THR A 312 14.64 -13.50 12.99
N LEU A 313 14.21 -13.89 11.79
CA LEU A 313 13.83 -15.28 11.46
C LEU A 313 15.02 -16.15 11.01
#